data_AF-A0AAN2RIF7-F1
#
_entry.id   AF-A0AAN2RIF7-F1
#
_cell.length_a   1.000
_cell.length_b   1.000
_cell.length_c   1.000
_cell.angle_alpha   90.00
_cell.angle_beta   90.00
_cell.angle_gamma   90.00
#
_symmetry.space_group_name_H-M   'P 1'
#
loop_
_entity.id
_entity.type
_entity.pdbx_description
1 polymer ?
#
loop_
_entity_poly.entity_id
_entity_poly.type
_entity_poly.pdbx_seq_one_letter_code
_entity_poly.pdbx_strand_id
1 'polypeptide(L)'
;MGYTVTYNGREKFFRFSIAKDEATGLEAFLTIDVRTGRVELIWSVTRDGESYAGNVLNIVSRVLISLDYRIPYPQVRSYEELREVLEENISLYLEFFEALKKYQ
;
A
#
# COMPACT_ATOMS: atom_id res chain seq x y z
N MET A 1 -4.46 4.54 -14.39
CA MET A 1 -4.19 3.39 -13.50
C MET A 1 -5.41 2.50 -13.26
N GLY A 2 -6.65 3.03 -13.28
CA GLY A 2 -7.86 2.18 -13.33
C GLY A 2 -8.35 1.60 -12.00
N TYR A 3 -7.70 1.95 -10.88
CA TYR A 3 -8.08 1.50 -9.54
C TYR A 3 -9.28 2.27 -8.98
N THR A 4 -10.08 1.59 -8.17
CA THR A 4 -11.10 2.23 -7.31
C THR A 4 -10.40 2.93 -6.16
N VAL A 5 -10.67 4.23 -5.99
CA VAL A 5 -10.03 5.06 -4.96
C VAL A 5 -11.10 5.69 -4.08
N THR A 6 -10.89 5.62 -2.77
CA THR A 6 -11.69 6.34 -1.77
C THR A 6 -10.82 7.38 -1.06
N TYR A 7 -11.40 8.51 -0.69
CA TYR A 7 -10.72 9.58 0.03
C TYR A 7 -11.34 9.79 1.40
N ASN A 8 -10.51 9.71 2.45
CA ASN A 8 -10.91 10.04 3.81
C ASN A 8 -10.49 11.48 4.12
N GLY A 9 -11.44 12.42 4.19
CA GLY A 9 -11.15 13.83 4.42
C GLY A 9 -10.60 14.16 5.81
N ARG A 10 -10.89 13.34 6.83
CA ARG A 10 -10.39 13.54 8.20
C ARG A 10 -8.90 13.22 8.29
N GLU A 11 -8.51 12.10 7.70
CA GLU A 11 -7.12 11.61 7.70
C GLU A 11 -6.35 12.05 6.44
N LYS A 12 -7.01 12.69 5.48
CA LYS A 12 -6.43 13.06 4.18
C LYS A 12 -5.75 11.89 3.46
N PHE A 13 -6.31 10.69 3.63
CA PHE A 13 -5.81 9.47 3.04
C PHE A 13 -6.55 9.13 1.75
N PHE A 14 -5.80 8.72 0.73
CA PHE A 14 -6.34 8.06 -0.45
C PHE A 14 -6.12 6.56 -0.32
N ARG A 15 -7.19 5.79 -0.37
CA ARG A 15 -7.13 4.32 -0.33
C ARG A 15 -7.52 3.76 -1.68
N PHE A 16 -6.60 3.00 -2.28
CA PHE A 16 -6.73 2.29 -3.53
C PHE A 16 -7.08 0.84 -3.22
N SER A 17 -8.15 0.31 -3.81
CA SER A 17 -8.37 -1.14 -3.87
C SER A 17 -7.56 -1.70 -5.03
N ILE A 18 -6.56 -2.54 -4.73
CA ILE A 18 -5.56 -2.99 -5.71
C ILE A 18 -5.70 -4.45 -6.11
N ALA A 19 -6.25 -5.30 -5.24
CA ALA A 19 -6.56 -6.70 -5.56
C ALA A 19 -7.68 -7.23 -4.66
N LYS A 20 -8.39 -8.25 -5.15
CA LYS A 20 -9.37 -9.02 -4.41
C LYS A 20 -9.29 -10.48 -4.84
N ASP A 21 -9.39 -11.38 -3.87
CA ASP A 21 -9.48 -12.81 -4.09
C ASP A 21 -10.75 -13.36 -3.42
N GLU A 22 -11.77 -13.61 -4.23
CA GLU A 22 -13.08 -14.07 -3.75
C GLU A 22 -13.01 -15.45 -3.08
N ALA A 23 -12.03 -16.30 -3.42
CA ALA A 23 -11.91 -17.64 -2.86
C ALA A 23 -11.48 -17.63 -1.39
N THR A 24 -10.65 -16.65 -1.00
CA THR A 24 -10.10 -16.52 0.36
C THR A 24 -10.75 -15.39 1.15
N GLY A 25 -11.62 -14.59 0.50
CA GLY A 25 -12.21 -13.39 1.08
C GLY A 25 -11.20 -12.25 1.27
N LEU A 26 -10.00 -12.37 0.69
CA LEU A 26 -8.93 -11.39 0.86
C LEU A 26 -9.09 -10.19 -0.07
N GLU A 27 -8.86 -8.99 0.46
CA GLU A 27 -8.81 -7.74 -0.31
C GLU A 27 -7.58 -6.94 0.08
N ALA A 28 -6.83 -6.47 -0.91
CA ALA A 28 -5.61 -5.69 -0.73
C ALA A 28 -5.82 -4.22 -1.07
N PHE A 29 -5.24 -3.36 -0.25
CA PHE A 29 -5.32 -1.93 -0.38
C PHE A 29 -3.96 -1.28 -0.25
N LEU A 30 -3.75 -0.24 -1.07
CA LEU A 30 -2.69 0.74 -0.88
C LEU A 30 -3.31 2.02 -0.34
N THR A 31 -2.86 2.50 0.80
CA THR A 31 -3.25 3.81 1.33
C THR A 31 -2.07 4.77 1.26
N ILE A 32 -2.31 5.98 0.78
CA ILE A 32 -1.32 7.07 0.75
C ILE A 32 -1.79 8.30 1.50
N ASP A 33 -0.85 8.97 2.16
CA ASP A 33 -0.98 10.35 2.64
C ASP A 33 -0.09 11.26 1.80
N VAL A 34 -0.60 12.40 1.35
CA VAL A 34 0.13 13.38 0.52
C VAL A 34 0.17 14.80 1.12
N ARG A 35 -0.16 14.96 2.41
CA ARG A 35 -0.32 16.27 3.10
C ARG A 35 0.81 17.28 2.91
N THR A 36 2.03 16.82 2.62
CA THR A 36 3.22 17.67 2.51
C THR A 36 4.06 17.41 1.25
N GLY A 37 3.46 16.80 0.21
CA GLY A 37 4.21 16.29 -0.95
C GLY A 37 5.09 15.08 -0.61
N ARG A 38 5.06 14.62 0.64
CA ARG A 38 5.62 13.35 1.10
C ARG A 38 4.54 12.29 1.00
N VAL A 39 4.86 11.17 0.38
CA VAL A 39 3.98 10.03 0.25
C VAL A 39 4.30 9.02 1.34
N GLU A 40 3.41 8.84 2.32
CA GLU A 40 3.49 7.68 3.21
C GLU A 40 2.75 6.50 2.57
N LEU A 41 3.43 5.35 2.45
CA LEU A 41 2.92 4.17 1.76
C LEU A 41 2.52 3.11 2.78
N ILE A 42 1.21 2.86 2.86
CA ILE A 42 0.62 1.94 3.83
C ILE A 42 -0.06 0.83 3.05
N TRP A 43 0.42 -0.39 3.21
CA TRP A 43 -0.27 -1.58 2.75
C TRP A 43 -1.30 -1.98 3.80
N SER A 44 -2.43 -2.54 3.36
CA SER A 44 -3.33 -3.28 4.24
C SER A 44 -4.08 -4.34 3.45
N VAL A 45 -4.32 -5.48 4.09
CA VAL A 45 -5.12 -6.58 3.59
C VAL A 45 -6.24 -6.84 4.59
N THR A 46 -7.47 -6.94 4.11
CA THR A 46 -8.61 -7.39 4.90
C THR A 46 -8.99 -8.81 4.49
N ARG A 47 -9.66 -9.53 5.39
CA ARG A 47 -10.35 -10.78 5.10
C ARG A 47 -11.80 -10.63 5.51
N ASP A 48 -12.72 -10.80 4.57
CA ASP A 48 -14.16 -10.66 4.80
C ASP A 48 -14.56 -9.32 5.44
N GLY A 49 -13.85 -8.24 5.06
CA GLY A 49 -14.04 -6.88 5.58
C GLY A 49 -13.29 -6.57 6.89
N GLU A 50 -12.70 -7.55 7.55
CA GLU A 50 -11.95 -7.37 8.80
C GLU A 50 -10.45 -7.22 8.54
N SER A 51 -9.75 -6.43 9.36
CA SER A 51 -8.30 -6.22 9.24
C SER A 51 -7.55 -7.55 9.42
N TYR A 52 -6.76 -7.95 8.43
CA TYR A 52 -6.07 -9.24 8.43
C TYR A 52 -4.54 -9.09 8.51
N ALA A 53 -3.94 -8.29 7.64
CA ALA A 53 -2.51 -8.06 7.63
C ALA A 53 -2.18 -6.66 7.15
N GLY A 54 -1.17 -6.02 7.73
CA GLY A 54 -0.57 -4.87 7.08
C GLY A 54 0.33 -4.01 7.92
N ASN A 55 1.06 -3.14 7.23
CA ASN A 55 2.00 -2.24 7.84
C ASN A 55 2.42 -1.11 6.88
N VAL A 56 3.11 -0.13 7.43
CA VAL A 56 3.81 0.90 6.66
C VAL A 56 5.04 0.27 6.01
N LEU A 57 5.33 0.63 4.75
CA LEU A 57 6.47 0.05 4.00
C LEU A 57 7.80 0.15 4.76
N ASN A 58 8.01 1.25 5.48
CA ASN A 58 9.19 1.47 6.32
C ASN A 58 9.35 0.35 7.36
N ILE A 59 8.27 -0.10 8.00
CA ILE A 59 8.32 -1.18 8.99
C ILE A 59 8.61 -2.52 8.30
N VAL A 60 7.95 -2.79 7.15
CA VAL A 60 8.21 -4.01 6.36
C VAL A 60 9.68 -4.09 5.96
N SER A 61 10.26 -2.99 5.48
CA SER A 61 11.66 -2.93 5.06
C SER A 61 12.65 -3.23 6.18
N ARG A 62 12.32 -2.86 7.42
CA ARG A 62 13.18 -3.15 8.58
C ARG A 62 13.18 -4.61 8.98
N VAL A 63 12.05 -5.29 8.76
CA VAL A 63 11.92 -6.72 9.03
C VAL A 63 12.59 -7.54 7.94
N LEU A 64 12.49 -7.12 6.68
CA LEU A 64 13.01 -7.87 5.52
C LEU A 64 14.50 -7.62 5.23
N ILE A 65 15.02 -6.41 5.51
CA ILE A 65 16.37 -6.00 5.12
C ILE A 65 17.29 -5.90 6.35
N SER A 66 17.07 -4.90 7.21
CA SER A 66 17.79 -4.71 8.47
C SER A 66 17.05 -3.77 9.42
N LEU A 67 17.20 -3.94 10.75
CA LEU A 67 16.46 -3.15 11.75
C LEU A 67 16.71 -1.63 11.65
N ASP A 68 17.89 -1.24 11.17
CA ASP A 68 18.34 0.13 10.97
C ASP A 68 18.02 0.68 9.58
N TYR A 69 17.47 -0.14 8.66
CA TYR A 69 17.11 0.30 7.33
C TYR A 69 16.10 1.47 7.39
N ARG A 70 16.31 2.45 6.52
CA ARG A 70 15.49 3.67 6.43
C ARG A 70 15.16 3.93 4.98
N ILE A 71 13.87 3.82 4.66
CA ILE A 71 13.34 4.32 3.40
C ILE A 71 12.90 5.76 3.64
N PRO A 72 13.48 6.75 2.94
CA PRO A 72 12.95 8.11 2.96
C PRO A 72 11.56 8.11 2.32
N TYR A 73 10.63 8.87 2.89
CA TYR A 73 9.34 9.07 2.23
C TYR A 73 9.54 9.69 0.84
N PRO A 74 8.97 9.12 -0.23
CA PRO A 74 9.01 9.71 -1.55
C PRO A 74 8.53 11.15 -1.50
N GLN A 75 9.31 12.06 -2.06
CA GLN A 75 8.89 13.44 -2.29
C GLN A 75 8.43 13.55 -3.73
N VAL A 76 7.16 13.87 -3.92
CA VAL A 76 6.56 14.03 -5.23
C VAL A 76 6.22 15.49 -5.47
N ARG A 77 6.59 16.01 -6.64
CA ARG A 77 6.40 17.40 -7.06
C ARG A 77 5.52 17.53 -8.29
N SER A 78 5.24 16.42 -8.97
CA SER A 78 4.35 16.34 -10.13
C SER A 78 3.40 15.15 -10.01
N TYR A 79 2.38 15.13 -10.85
CA TYR A 79 1.48 13.98 -10.95
C TYR A 79 2.15 12.77 -11.60
N GLU A 80 3.12 13.01 -12.48
CA GLU A 80 3.96 11.99 -13.10
C GLU A 80 4.81 11.27 -12.05
N GLU A 81 5.51 12.01 -11.17
CA GLU A 81 6.29 11.42 -10.07
C GLU A 81 5.40 10.65 -9.10
N LEU A 82 4.22 11.19 -8.77
CA LEU A 82 3.24 10.47 -7.95
C LEU A 82 2.80 9.17 -8.62
N ARG A 83 2.55 9.19 -9.93
CA ARG A 83 2.14 8.02 -10.70
C ARG A 83 3.22 6.95 -10.69
N GLU A 84 4.48 7.32 -10.93
CA GLU A 84 5.62 6.39 -10.91
C GLU A 84 5.76 5.71 -9.54
N VAL A 85 5.72 6.50 -8.46
CA VAL A 85 5.75 5.98 -7.08
C VAL A 85 4.60 5.01 -6.84
N LEU A 86 3.40 5.32 -7.32
CA LEU A 86 2.25 4.42 -7.16
C LEU A 86 2.38 3.14 -7.98
N GLU A 87 2.83 3.23 -9.23
CA GLU A 87 3.00 2.05 -10.10
C GLU A 87 4.02 1.06 -9.51
N GLU A 88 5.17 1.54 -9.07
CA GLU A 88 6.19 0.69 -8.42
C GLU A 88 5.67 0.03 -7.14
N ASN A 89 5.01 0.80 -6.27
CA ASN A 89 4.54 0.29 -4.99
C ASN A 89 3.37 -0.68 -5.14
N ILE A 90 2.44 -0.40 -6.06
CA ILE A 90 1.35 -1.33 -6.35
C ILE A 90 1.91 -2.64 -6.90
N SER A 91 2.90 -2.60 -7.80
CA SER A 91 3.55 -3.81 -8.31
C SER A 91 4.13 -4.66 -7.18
N LEU A 92 4.92 -4.05 -6.28
CA LEU A 92 5.50 -4.72 -5.13
C LEU A 92 4.43 -5.36 -4.22
N TYR A 93 3.35 -4.62 -3.97
CA TYR A 93 2.28 -5.10 -3.10
C TYR A 93 1.41 -6.18 -3.75
N LEU A 94 1.25 -6.19 -5.07
CA LEU A 94 0.62 -7.31 -5.74
C LEU A 94 1.45 -8.59 -5.60
N GLU A 95 2.78 -8.50 -5.68
CA GLU A 95 3.66 -9.66 -5.45
C GLU A 95 3.55 -10.20 -4.02
N PHE A 96 3.57 -9.32 -3.02
CA PHE A 96 3.38 -9.71 -1.63
C PHE A 96 1.98 -10.30 -1.38
N PHE A 97 0.94 -9.79 -2.04
CA PHE A 97 -0.41 -10.33 -1.94
C PHE A 97 -0.51 -11.74 -2.52
N GLU A 98 0.07 -11.97 -3.70
CA GLU A 98 0.17 -13.31 -4.29
C GLU A 98 1.02 -14.27 -3.44
N ALA A 99 2.05 -13.76 -2.75
CA ALA A 99 2.79 -14.56 -1.79
C ALA A 99 1.94 -14.92 -0.57
N LEU A 100 1.17 -13.97 -0.01
CA LEU A 100 0.28 -14.17 1.13
C LEU A 100 -0.79 -15.24 0.84
N LYS A 101 -1.37 -15.21 -0.36
CA LYS A 101 -2.38 -16.17 -0.83
C LYS A 101 -1.92 -17.63 -0.75
N LYS A 102 -0.62 -17.90 -0.86
CA LYS A 102 -0.05 -19.26 -0.77
C LYS A 102 -0.08 -19.84 0.65
N TYR A 103 -0.35 -19.02 1.65
CA TYR A 103 -0.41 -19.41 3.07
C TYR A 103 -1.83 -19.34 3.65
N GLN A 104 -2.85 -19.23 2.79
CA GLN A 104 -4.26 -19.12 3.20
C GLN A 104 -4.92 -20.49 3.32
#